data_AF-A0A0F9GDF4-F1
#
_entry.id   AF-A0A0F9GDF4-F1
#
_cell.length_a   1.000
_cell.length_b   1.000
_cell.length_c   1.000
_cell.angle_alpha   90.00
_cell.angle_beta   90.00
_cell.angle_gamma   90.00
#
_symmetry.space_group_name_H-M   'P 1'
#
loop_
_entity.id
_entity.type
_entity.pdbx_description
1 polymer ?
#
loop_
_entity_poly.entity_id
_entity_poly.type
_entity_poly.pdbx_seq_one_letter_code
_entity_poly.pdbx_strand_id
1 'polypeptide(L)'
;MNMPIDFYDPPSAILASGTKEGVDLGGSKLILSIDAFHNLYSEGIIFSELSWAAFYQGIEGLDDQIDTFETKEYDSVRENPEALIKTIIKSIYDIMNNHKLFYGVVDFEVDAFLNQNTVIPGLKLDYQIINKLLDAHKKTRDAELFPKISLGGEVRKKIKLEFQGDKKRKLHLNGTKLEDYADILRMAKGFATGIVCTSRGAANLYIMSDNITFKEDLIPELYIDQDNLVIIDMGIERELLFPISWFRIDLGIKSLETLDLWDKINDNPKLIKALEYYERYILGLIQKKFKVMASVIGTDVGDNFDNLNPMERRQALRDMAQAIRKLTEEYKK
;
A
#
# COMPACT_ATOMS: atom_id res chain seq x y z
N MET A 1 -15.15 8.90 -12.23
CA MET A 1 -13.91 9.67 -11.95
C MET A 1 -13.22 8.99 -10.78
N ASN A 2 -11.94 8.65 -10.90
CA ASN A 2 -11.15 8.25 -9.73
C ASN A 2 -10.93 9.52 -8.91
N MET A 3 -11.36 9.54 -7.65
CA MET A 3 -10.91 10.59 -6.73
C MET A 3 -9.47 10.29 -6.29
N PRO A 4 -8.58 11.29 -6.24
CA PRO A 4 -7.28 11.12 -5.64
C PRO A 4 -7.43 10.83 -4.14
N ILE A 5 -6.53 10.01 -3.61
CA ILE A 5 -6.44 9.66 -2.18
C ILE A 5 -5.43 10.60 -1.53
N ASP A 6 -5.77 11.24 -0.42
CA ASP A 6 -4.78 11.95 0.36
C ASP A 6 -3.95 10.93 1.17
N PHE A 7 -2.63 10.98 1.01
CA PHE A 7 -1.69 10.21 1.81
C PHE A 7 -0.95 11.16 2.77
N TYR A 8 -1.27 11.03 4.05
CA TYR A 8 -0.70 11.82 5.13
C TYR A 8 0.58 11.19 5.65
N ASP A 9 1.55 12.07 5.92
CA ASP A 9 2.89 11.73 6.37
C ASP A 9 3.56 10.67 5.46
N PRO A 10 3.60 10.92 4.13
CA PRO A 10 4.17 9.96 3.18
C PRO A 10 5.67 9.77 3.42
N PRO A 11 6.23 8.58 3.15
CA PRO A 11 7.65 8.34 3.30
C PRO A 11 8.45 9.14 2.28
N SER A 12 9.67 9.55 2.63
CA SER A 12 10.53 10.33 1.74
C SER A 12 10.87 9.60 0.44
N ALA A 13 10.88 8.26 0.42
CA ALA A 13 11.14 7.43 -0.77
C ALA A 13 10.13 7.65 -1.91
N ILE A 14 8.88 8.04 -1.62
CA ILE A 14 7.92 8.37 -2.69
C ILE A 14 8.16 9.78 -3.28
N LEU A 15 8.95 10.61 -2.58
CA LEU A 15 9.31 11.99 -2.93
C LEU A 15 10.74 12.09 -3.47
N ALA A 16 11.37 10.96 -3.74
CA ALA A 16 12.74 10.89 -4.21
C ALA A 16 12.94 11.72 -5.48
N SER A 17 14.14 12.28 -5.60
CA SER A 17 14.52 13.22 -6.64
C SER A 17 15.87 12.87 -7.25
N GLY A 18 16.15 13.43 -8.42
CA GLY A 18 17.45 13.28 -9.06
C GLY A 18 17.73 14.39 -10.07
N THR A 19 19.02 14.63 -10.28
CA THR A 19 19.59 15.60 -11.24
C THR A 19 20.82 14.99 -11.91
N LYS A 20 21.46 15.70 -12.84
CA LYS A 20 22.75 15.30 -13.41
C LYS A 20 23.85 15.11 -12.37
N GLU A 21 23.73 15.74 -11.20
CA GLU A 21 24.74 15.70 -10.16
C GLU A 21 24.60 14.49 -9.23
N GLY A 22 23.42 13.87 -9.19
CA GLY A 22 23.15 12.76 -8.29
C GLY A 22 21.69 12.36 -8.24
N VAL A 23 21.39 11.35 -7.43
CA VAL A 23 20.05 10.83 -7.26
C VAL A 23 19.84 10.35 -5.82
N ASP A 24 18.61 10.46 -5.33
CA ASP A 24 18.21 9.85 -4.08
C ASP A 24 18.14 8.32 -4.23
N LEU A 25 18.71 7.60 -3.26
CA LEU A 25 18.76 6.14 -3.18
C LEU A 25 18.24 5.63 -1.84
N GLY A 26 17.86 4.36 -1.82
CA GLY A 26 17.31 3.64 -0.69
C GLY A 26 15.82 3.35 -0.88
N GLY A 27 15.08 3.35 0.23
CA GLY A 27 13.68 2.97 0.25
C GLY A 27 13.04 3.07 1.62
N SER A 28 11.76 2.71 1.69
CA SER A 28 11.00 2.73 2.93
C SER A 28 9.97 1.62 2.96
N LYS A 29 9.88 0.92 4.09
CA LYS A 29 8.80 -0.01 4.41
C LYS A 29 8.08 0.44 5.66
N LEU A 30 6.75 0.52 5.60
CA LEU A 30 5.95 1.02 6.72
C LEU A 30 4.54 0.43 6.77
N ILE A 31 3.93 0.53 7.94
CA ILE A 31 2.54 0.16 8.19
C ILE A 31 1.63 1.30 7.75
N LEU A 32 0.64 0.97 6.92
CA LEU A 32 -0.40 1.89 6.48
C LEU A 32 -1.72 1.67 7.20
N SER A 33 -2.42 2.77 7.44
CA SER A 33 -3.82 2.76 7.81
C SER A 33 -4.69 3.55 6.84
N ILE A 34 -6.00 3.31 6.91
CA ILE A 34 -7.03 4.02 6.15
C ILE A 34 -8.13 4.53 7.08
N ASP A 35 -8.64 5.73 6.82
CA ASP A 35 -9.78 6.30 7.55
C ASP A 35 -11.12 6.13 6.79
N ALA A 36 -12.21 6.67 7.35
CA ALA A 36 -13.53 6.62 6.74
C ALA A 36 -13.63 7.39 5.40
N PHE A 37 -12.73 8.36 5.17
CA PHE A 37 -12.67 9.21 3.98
C PHE A 37 -11.74 8.67 2.89
N HIS A 38 -11.23 7.44 3.05
CA HIS A 38 -10.21 6.81 2.20
C HIS A 38 -8.85 7.51 2.18
N ASN A 39 -8.53 8.29 3.22
CA ASN A 39 -7.19 8.83 3.36
C ASN A 39 -6.24 7.74 3.89
N LEU A 40 -5.02 7.72 3.38
CA LEU A 40 -3.96 6.85 3.87
C LEU A 40 -3.06 7.58 4.86
N TYR A 41 -2.52 6.84 5.83
CA TYR A 41 -1.61 7.36 6.85
C TYR A 41 -0.46 6.39 7.08
N SER A 42 0.74 6.93 7.27
CA SER A 42 1.87 6.20 7.81
C SER A 42 1.75 6.09 9.34
N GLU A 43 1.73 4.86 9.88
CA GLU A 43 1.53 4.62 11.33
C GLU A 43 2.78 4.08 12.03
N GLY A 44 3.62 3.31 11.31
CA GLY A 44 4.83 2.72 11.89
C GLY A 44 5.88 2.42 10.83
N ILE A 45 7.04 3.05 10.95
CA ILE A 45 8.18 2.83 10.05
C ILE A 45 8.85 1.50 10.44
N ILE A 46 8.99 0.59 9.49
CA ILE A 46 9.76 -0.66 9.64
C ILE A 46 11.21 -0.40 9.27
N PHE A 47 11.42 0.24 8.12
CA PHE A 47 12.66 0.92 7.80
C PHE A 47 12.38 2.11 6.89
N SER A 48 13.26 3.10 6.95
CA SER A 48 13.36 4.20 6.02
C SER A 48 14.83 4.53 5.89
N GLU A 49 15.35 4.43 4.67
CA GLU A 49 16.73 4.77 4.33
C GLU A 49 16.68 5.62 3.08
N LEU A 50 17.21 6.84 3.16
CA LEU A 50 17.35 7.70 2.00
C LEU A 50 18.72 8.35 2.02
N SER A 51 19.47 8.21 0.94
CA SER A 51 20.80 8.79 0.77
C SER A 51 20.88 9.55 -0.55
N TRP A 52 21.59 10.68 -0.57
CA TRP A 52 22.04 11.30 -1.82
C TRP A 52 23.24 10.52 -2.34
N ALA A 53 23.14 9.98 -3.55
CA ALA A 53 24.29 9.46 -4.27
C ALA A 53 24.74 10.48 -5.31
N ALA A 54 25.89 11.11 -5.08
CA ALA A 54 26.46 12.06 -6.03
C ALA A 54 27.27 11.31 -7.10
N PHE A 55 27.12 11.71 -8.37
CA PHE A 55 27.91 11.16 -9.46
C PHE A 55 29.24 11.89 -9.63
N TYR A 56 30.21 11.21 -10.24
CA TYR A 56 31.46 11.86 -10.66
C TYR A 56 31.18 13.05 -11.58
N GLN A 57 31.81 14.19 -11.27
CA GLN A 57 31.67 15.41 -12.06
C GLN A 57 32.87 15.60 -12.98
N GLY A 58 32.61 15.84 -14.26
CA GLY A 58 33.62 16.27 -15.23
C GLY A 58 34.62 15.19 -15.68
N ILE A 59 34.29 13.91 -15.51
CA ILE A 59 35.09 12.79 -16.02
C ILE A 59 34.24 12.01 -17.05
N GLU A 60 34.57 12.20 -18.32
CA GLU A 60 33.86 11.56 -19.44
C GLU A 60 33.82 10.04 -19.26
N GLY A 61 32.60 9.50 -19.22
CA GLY A 61 32.36 8.06 -19.07
C GLY A 61 32.16 7.58 -17.64
N LEU A 62 32.30 8.45 -16.63
CA LEU A 62 31.97 8.17 -15.23
C LEU A 62 30.73 8.96 -14.73
N ASP A 63 30.05 9.67 -15.63
CA ASP A 63 28.99 10.63 -15.27
C ASP A 63 27.74 9.99 -14.62
N ASP A 64 27.62 8.65 -14.67
CA ASP A 64 26.58 7.87 -13.98
C ASP A 64 27.12 6.98 -12.85
N GLN A 65 28.43 7.04 -12.59
CA GLN A 65 29.03 6.29 -11.49
C GLN A 65 28.94 7.10 -10.21
N ILE A 66 28.53 6.42 -9.14
CA ILE A 66 28.43 7.04 -7.82
C ILE A 66 29.85 7.28 -7.28
N ASP A 67 30.13 8.54 -6.93
CA ASP A 67 31.37 8.98 -6.30
C ASP A 67 31.22 8.94 -4.77
N THR A 68 30.16 9.58 -4.25
CA THR A 68 29.94 9.72 -2.81
C THR A 68 28.49 9.46 -2.42
N PHE A 69 28.30 9.11 -1.14
CA PHE A 69 27.00 8.91 -0.52
C PHE A 69 26.85 9.81 0.71
N GLU A 70 25.74 10.53 0.79
CA GLU A 70 25.34 11.29 1.98
C GLU A 70 23.98 10.79 2.49
N THR A 71 23.96 10.15 3.66
CA THR A 71 22.71 9.71 4.28
C THR A 71 21.87 10.91 4.71
N LYS A 72 20.66 11.03 4.15
CA LYS A 72 19.67 12.05 4.53
C LYS A 72 18.75 11.56 5.64
N GLU A 73 18.38 10.29 5.59
CA GLU A 73 17.41 9.67 6.48
C GLU A 73 17.80 8.22 6.76
N TYR A 74 17.75 7.82 8.03
CA TYR A 74 17.90 6.43 8.44
C TYR A 74 17.11 6.15 9.73
N ASP A 75 16.10 5.29 9.64
CA ASP A 75 15.39 4.70 10.78
C ASP A 75 15.07 3.24 10.44
N SER A 76 15.35 2.30 11.34
CA SER A 76 15.15 0.88 11.04
C SER A 76 14.94 0.05 12.30
N VAL A 77 13.83 -0.69 12.30
CA VAL A 77 13.54 -1.78 13.24
C VAL A 77 13.56 -3.13 12.54
N ARG A 78 13.83 -3.17 11.22
CA ARG A 78 13.78 -4.37 10.35
C ARG A 78 14.58 -5.54 10.90
N GLU A 79 15.72 -5.28 11.53
CA GLU A 79 16.65 -6.30 12.02
C GLU A 79 16.56 -6.53 13.54
N ASN A 80 15.65 -5.83 14.22
CA ASN A 80 15.47 -5.90 15.67
C ASN A 80 14.07 -6.45 16.02
N PRO A 81 13.96 -7.74 16.40
CA PRO A 81 12.67 -8.37 16.72
C PRO A 81 11.86 -7.63 17.80
N GLU A 82 12.50 -7.18 18.87
CA GLU A 82 11.81 -6.51 19.98
C GLU A 82 11.29 -5.13 19.57
N ALA A 83 12.08 -4.37 18.83
CA ALA A 83 11.68 -3.06 18.32
C ALA A 83 10.58 -3.19 17.27
N LEU A 84 10.65 -4.21 16.41
CA LEU A 84 9.61 -4.51 15.43
C LEU A 84 8.28 -4.86 16.12
N ILE A 85 8.29 -5.74 17.12
CA ILE A 85 7.10 -6.07 17.92
C ILE A 85 6.50 -4.80 18.54
N LYS A 86 7.33 -3.96 19.18
CA LYS A 86 6.86 -2.70 19.79
C LYS A 86 6.22 -1.78 18.75
N THR A 87 6.82 -1.68 17.56
CA THR A 87 6.33 -0.83 16.47
C THR A 87 4.99 -1.32 15.94
N ILE A 88 4.83 -2.62 15.69
CA ILE A 88 3.55 -3.21 15.24
C ILE A 88 2.46 -2.99 16.30
N ILE A 89 2.75 -3.34 17.56
CA ILE A 89 1.77 -3.20 18.66
C ILE A 89 1.33 -1.75 18.80
N LYS A 90 2.27 -0.80 18.82
CA LYS A 90 1.98 0.63 18.92
C LYS A 90 1.10 1.07 17.75
N SER A 91 1.48 0.73 16.51
CA SER A 91 0.73 1.08 15.30
C SER A 91 -0.71 0.55 15.36
N ILE A 92 -0.91 -0.69 15.79
CA ILE A 92 -2.25 -1.29 15.93
C ILE A 92 -3.11 -0.52 16.94
N TYR A 93 -2.57 -0.16 18.10
CA TYR A 93 -3.32 0.63 19.08
C TYR A 93 -3.60 2.05 18.60
N ASP A 94 -2.63 2.72 17.98
CA ASP A 94 -2.79 4.06 17.44
C ASP A 94 -3.86 4.09 16.33
N ILE A 95 -3.90 3.09 15.47
CA ILE A 95 -4.95 2.91 14.45
C ILE A 95 -6.34 2.82 15.09
N MET A 96 -6.52 1.97 16.11
CA MET A 96 -7.81 1.81 16.79
C MET A 96 -8.23 3.08 17.52
N ASN A 97 -7.31 3.71 18.26
CA ASN A 97 -7.57 4.92 19.04
C ASN A 97 -7.95 6.11 18.16
N ASN A 98 -7.45 6.15 16.93
CA ASN A 98 -7.76 7.19 15.95
C ASN A 98 -8.94 6.83 15.02
N HIS A 99 -9.68 5.76 15.32
CA HIS A 99 -10.82 5.29 14.52
C HIS A 99 -10.48 5.04 13.04
N LYS A 100 -9.33 4.41 12.80
CA LYS A 100 -8.85 3.98 11.48
C LYS A 100 -8.86 2.46 11.35
N LEU A 101 -8.42 1.94 10.20
CA LEU A 101 -8.18 0.53 9.96
C LEU A 101 -6.76 0.30 9.46
N PHE A 102 -6.15 -0.80 9.87
CA PHE A 102 -4.93 -1.33 9.27
C PHE A 102 -5.23 -1.66 7.81
N TYR A 103 -4.55 -0.96 6.91
CA TYR A 103 -4.73 -1.10 5.47
C TYR A 103 -3.78 -2.16 4.91
N GLY A 104 -2.52 -2.15 5.37
CA GLY A 104 -1.50 -3.03 4.84
C GLY A 104 -0.08 -2.64 5.25
N VAL A 105 0.90 -3.30 4.64
CA VAL A 105 2.31 -2.89 4.67
C VAL A 105 2.66 -2.40 3.27
N VAL A 106 3.34 -1.26 3.18
CA VAL A 106 3.83 -0.71 1.92
C VAL A 106 5.35 -0.69 1.89
N ASP A 107 5.90 -0.92 0.72
CA ASP A 107 7.31 -0.82 0.38
C ASP A 107 7.47 0.13 -0.80
N PHE A 108 8.48 0.99 -0.75
CA PHE A 108 8.92 1.85 -1.83
C PHE A 108 10.43 1.79 -1.91
N GLU A 109 10.99 1.62 -3.10
CA GLU A 109 12.45 1.68 -3.28
C GLU A 109 12.80 2.41 -4.57
N VAL A 110 13.82 3.26 -4.46
CA VAL A 110 14.27 4.19 -5.49
C VAL A 110 15.36 3.55 -6.35
N ASP A 111 16.13 2.65 -5.74
CA ASP A 111 17.30 1.99 -6.33
C ASP A 111 16.97 1.12 -7.54
N ALA A 112 15.68 0.78 -7.72
CA ALA A 112 15.27 -0.09 -8.80
C ALA A 112 15.58 0.42 -10.20
N PHE A 113 15.86 1.72 -10.33
CA PHE A 113 16.20 2.34 -11.59
C PHE A 113 17.71 2.66 -11.76
N LEU A 114 18.58 2.04 -10.96
CA LEU A 114 20.03 2.23 -11.09
C LEU A 114 20.75 1.20 -11.94
N ASN A 115 20.25 -0.02 -12.03
CA ASN A 115 20.96 -1.08 -12.75
C ASN A 115 19.98 -2.08 -13.40
N GLN A 116 20.48 -2.78 -14.42
CA GLN A 116 19.72 -3.75 -15.21
C GLN A 116 19.44 -5.07 -14.47
N ASN A 117 20.07 -5.28 -13.31
CA ASN A 117 19.92 -6.48 -12.49
C ASN A 117 18.89 -6.31 -11.36
N THR A 118 18.23 -5.15 -11.24
CA THR A 118 17.25 -4.94 -10.18
C THR A 118 16.03 -5.84 -10.40
N VAL A 119 15.68 -6.60 -9.36
CA VAL A 119 14.49 -7.44 -9.31
C VAL A 119 13.44 -6.77 -8.43
N ILE A 120 12.32 -6.36 -9.03
CA ILE A 120 11.16 -5.86 -8.27
C ILE A 120 10.34 -7.06 -7.75
N PRO A 121 10.18 -7.25 -6.43
CA PRO A 121 9.45 -8.39 -5.88
C PRO A 121 8.00 -8.49 -6.38
N GLY A 122 7.63 -9.66 -6.90
CA GLY A 122 6.28 -9.93 -7.41
C GLY A 122 6.02 -9.39 -8.82
N LEU A 123 7.06 -8.88 -9.48
CA LEU A 123 7.01 -8.38 -10.83
C LEU A 123 7.95 -9.22 -11.72
N LYS A 124 7.39 -9.89 -12.72
CA LYS A 124 8.14 -10.62 -13.74
C LYS A 124 8.02 -9.85 -15.05
N LEU A 125 8.88 -8.87 -15.24
CA LEU A 125 8.95 -8.11 -16.49
C LEU A 125 10.09 -8.61 -17.37
N ASP A 126 9.87 -8.47 -18.67
CA ASP A 126 10.94 -8.63 -19.64
C ASP A 126 12.00 -7.54 -19.44
N TYR A 127 13.27 -7.91 -19.61
CA TYR A 127 14.41 -6.99 -19.50
C TYR A 127 14.27 -5.75 -20.39
N GLN A 128 13.56 -5.85 -21.51
CA GLN A 128 13.28 -4.71 -22.39
C GLN A 128 12.49 -3.61 -21.68
N ILE A 129 11.46 -3.96 -20.90
CA ILE A 129 10.65 -2.98 -20.16
C ILE A 129 11.48 -2.37 -19.03
N ILE A 130 12.26 -3.19 -18.32
CA ILE A 130 13.17 -2.72 -17.27
C ILE A 130 14.16 -1.70 -17.83
N ASN A 131 14.81 -2.01 -18.95
CA ASN A 131 15.75 -1.11 -19.61
C ASN A 131 15.08 0.21 -20.06
N LYS A 132 13.85 0.14 -20.60
CA LYS A 132 13.10 1.36 -20.93
C LYS A 132 12.80 2.22 -19.70
N LEU A 133 12.44 1.62 -18.57
CA LEU A 133 12.20 2.33 -17.31
C LEU A 133 13.48 2.98 -16.77
N LEU A 134 14.61 2.26 -16.85
CA LEU A 134 15.93 2.76 -16.49
C LEU A 134 16.34 3.97 -17.34
N ASP A 135 16.24 3.84 -18.66
CA ASP A 135 16.59 4.91 -19.60
C ASP A 135 15.69 6.13 -19.40
N ALA A 136 14.40 5.91 -19.15
CA ALA A 136 13.45 6.99 -18.86
C ALA A 136 13.76 7.71 -17.55
N HIS A 137 14.08 6.97 -16.49
CA HIS A 137 14.50 7.53 -15.20
C HIS A 137 15.75 8.40 -15.35
N LYS A 138 16.79 7.87 -16.01
CA LYS A 138 18.04 8.59 -16.30
C LYS A 138 17.79 9.85 -17.14
N LYS A 139 17.01 9.75 -18.21
CA LYS A 139 16.69 10.90 -19.06
C LYS A 139 15.94 11.99 -18.28
N THR A 140 14.99 11.60 -17.42
CA THR A 140 14.24 12.52 -16.55
C THR A 140 15.17 13.25 -15.60
N ARG A 141 16.07 12.49 -14.97
CA ARG A 141 17.09 12.97 -14.04
C ARG A 141 17.99 14.01 -14.71
N ASP A 142 18.52 13.66 -15.88
CA ASP A 142 19.46 14.52 -16.60
C ASP A 142 18.82 15.81 -17.13
N ALA A 143 17.52 15.76 -17.41
CA ALA A 143 16.74 16.90 -17.86
C ALA A 143 16.16 17.74 -16.69
N GLU A 144 16.44 17.36 -15.43
CA GLU A 144 15.86 17.97 -14.22
C GLU A 144 14.31 18.00 -14.24
N LEU A 145 13.73 16.96 -14.85
CA LEU A 145 12.28 16.85 -15.04
C LEU A 145 11.57 16.12 -13.89
N PHE A 146 12.29 15.72 -12.84
CA PHE A 146 11.68 15.15 -11.63
C PHE A 146 10.68 16.16 -11.05
N PRO A 147 9.38 15.88 -11.13
CA PRO A 147 8.41 16.87 -10.71
C PRO A 147 8.24 16.80 -9.20
N LYS A 148 8.02 17.97 -8.60
CA LYS A 148 7.81 18.11 -7.16
C LYS A 148 6.40 17.67 -6.81
N ILE A 149 6.26 16.53 -6.14
CA ILE A 149 4.99 16.16 -5.51
C ILE A 149 4.73 17.21 -4.41
N SER A 150 3.61 17.92 -4.53
CA SER A 150 3.31 19.02 -3.62
C SER A 150 2.91 18.49 -2.25
N LEU A 151 3.69 18.83 -1.21
CA LEU A 151 3.33 18.60 0.18
C LEU A 151 2.30 19.67 0.57
N GLY A 152 1.02 19.30 0.54
CA GLY A 152 -0.05 20.14 1.06
C GLY A 152 -0.26 19.95 2.57
N GLY A 153 -1.02 20.85 3.18
CA GLY A 153 -1.48 20.75 4.58
C GLY A 153 -0.70 21.64 5.56
N GLU A 154 -1.43 22.50 6.29
CA GLU A 154 -0.83 23.43 7.26
C GLU A 154 -0.36 22.75 8.55
N VAL A 155 -0.90 21.56 8.87
CA VAL A 155 -0.68 20.84 10.14
C VAL A 155 0.03 19.50 9.96
N ARG A 156 -0.30 18.75 8.90
CA ARG A 156 0.37 17.50 8.52
C ARG A 156 0.71 17.54 7.03
N LYS A 157 1.90 17.05 6.70
CA LYS A 157 2.35 16.90 5.32
C LYS A 157 1.47 15.86 4.63
N LYS A 158 0.94 16.16 3.46
CA LYS A 158 0.22 15.18 2.65
C LYS A 158 0.52 15.33 1.16
N ILE A 159 0.34 14.23 0.45
CA ILE A 159 0.38 14.19 -1.02
C ILE A 159 -0.88 13.54 -1.56
N LYS A 160 -1.17 13.78 -2.83
CA LYS A 160 -2.24 13.08 -3.55
C LYS A 160 -1.70 11.84 -4.24
N LEU A 161 -2.36 10.71 -4.01
CA LEU A 161 -2.12 9.45 -4.70
C LEU A 161 -3.23 9.18 -5.72
N GLU A 162 -2.83 8.68 -6.88
CA GLU A 162 -3.75 8.15 -7.89
C GLU A 162 -3.33 6.75 -8.32
N PHE A 163 -4.20 5.76 -8.15
CA PHE A 163 -3.95 4.42 -8.66
C PHE A 163 -4.37 4.32 -10.13
N GLN A 164 -3.49 3.74 -10.95
CA GLN A 164 -3.72 3.43 -12.37
C GLN A 164 -3.57 1.92 -12.61
N GLY A 165 -4.25 1.41 -13.64
CA GLY A 165 -4.34 -0.03 -13.96
C GLY A 165 -5.74 -0.62 -13.76
N ASP A 166 -5.95 -1.82 -14.30
CA ASP A 166 -7.24 -2.51 -14.36
C ASP A 166 -7.79 -2.87 -12.99
N LYS A 167 -6.89 -3.30 -12.10
CA LYS A 167 -7.25 -3.74 -10.74
C LYS A 167 -7.11 -2.63 -9.70
N LYS A 168 -7.01 -1.36 -10.11
CA LYS A 168 -6.91 -0.21 -9.19
C LYS A 168 -8.00 -0.13 -8.13
N ARG A 169 -9.21 -0.63 -8.42
CA ARG A 169 -10.33 -0.72 -7.48
C ARG A 169 -10.10 -1.70 -6.31
N LYS A 170 -9.05 -2.52 -6.37
CA LYS A 170 -8.62 -3.36 -5.25
C LYS A 170 -7.79 -2.58 -4.22
N LEU A 171 -7.17 -1.46 -4.62
CA LEU A 171 -6.45 -0.55 -3.74
C LEU A 171 -7.30 0.68 -3.38
N HIS A 172 -8.08 1.19 -4.33
CA HIS A 172 -9.12 2.16 -4.05
C HIS A 172 -10.40 1.41 -3.64
N LEU A 173 -10.49 1.06 -2.36
CA LEU A 173 -11.60 0.29 -1.80
C LEU A 173 -12.94 0.97 -2.09
N ASN A 174 -14.03 0.19 -2.21
CA ASN A 174 -15.36 0.76 -2.37
C ASN A 174 -16.06 0.80 -1.00
N GLY A 175 -16.57 1.97 -0.63
CA GLY A 175 -17.37 2.15 0.58
C GLY A 175 -17.56 3.62 0.88
N THR A 176 -18.32 3.93 1.93
CA THR A 176 -18.51 5.32 2.38
C THR A 176 -18.30 5.50 3.87
N LYS A 177 -18.10 4.39 4.58
CA LYS A 177 -17.92 4.34 6.03
C LYS A 177 -16.83 3.35 6.38
N LEU A 178 -16.25 3.53 7.56
CA LEU A 178 -15.20 2.65 8.07
C LEU A 178 -15.63 1.18 8.12
N GLU A 179 -16.90 0.92 8.46
CA GLU A 179 -17.43 -0.44 8.54
C GLU A 179 -17.47 -1.16 7.18
N ASP A 180 -17.59 -0.42 6.07
CA ASP A 180 -17.52 -0.99 4.72
C ASP A 180 -16.12 -1.53 4.43
N TYR A 181 -15.09 -0.73 4.75
CA TYR A 181 -13.70 -1.12 4.54
C TYR A 181 -13.26 -2.22 5.50
N ALA A 182 -13.77 -2.23 6.74
CA ALA A 182 -13.46 -3.26 7.72
C ALA A 182 -13.85 -4.66 7.22
N ASP A 183 -15.04 -4.78 6.62
CA ASP A 183 -15.53 -6.02 6.02
C ASP A 183 -14.65 -6.49 4.84
N ILE A 184 -14.16 -5.55 4.02
CA ILE A 184 -13.28 -5.84 2.89
C ILE A 184 -11.86 -6.24 3.35
N LEU A 185 -11.24 -5.41 4.19
CA LEU A 185 -9.84 -5.55 4.60
C LEU A 185 -9.61 -6.76 5.51
N ARG A 186 -10.61 -7.18 6.29
CA ARG A 186 -10.51 -8.38 7.13
C ARG A 186 -10.18 -9.64 6.33
N MET A 187 -10.71 -9.75 5.12
CA MET A 187 -10.49 -10.91 4.24
C MET A 187 -9.41 -10.67 3.19
N ALA A 188 -8.80 -9.48 3.18
CA ALA A 188 -7.80 -9.11 2.20
C ALA A 188 -6.48 -9.86 2.44
N LYS A 189 -5.89 -10.33 1.35
CA LYS A 189 -4.52 -10.86 1.29
C LYS A 189 -3.96 -10.70 -0.12
N GLY A 190 -2.64 -10.78 -0.23
CA GLY A 190 -1.91 -10.55 -1.48
C GLY A 190 -1.42 -9.11 -1.60
N PHE A 191 -0.84 -8.78 -2.74
CA PHE A 191 -0.18 -7.52 -2.99
C PHE A 191 -0.48 -6.97 -4.38
N ALA A 192 -0.25 -5.66 -4.53
CA ALA A 192 -0.07 -5.01 -5.81
C ALA A 192 1.32 -4.39 -5.87
N THR A 193 1.99 -4.49 -7.01
CA THR A 193 3.31 -3.94 -7.26
C THR A 193 3.35 -3.21 -8.59
N GLY A 194 4.22 -2.21 -8.69
CA GLY A 194 4.36 -1.41 -9.89
C GLY A 194 5.29 -0.22 -9.66
N ILE A 195 5.08 0.85 -10.43
CA ILE A 195 5.93 2.04 -10.39
C ILE A 195 5.15 3.27 -9.95
N VAL A 196 5.85 4.14 -9.24
CA VAL A 196 5.42 5.49 -8.96
C VAL A 196 5.93 6.37 -10.09
N CYS A 197 5.00 6.93 -10.84
CA CYS A 197 5.28 8.03 -11.76
C CYS A 197 4.64 9.29 -11.22
N THR A 198 5.09 10.43 -11.72
CA THR A 198 4.51 11.71 -11.33
C THR A 198 3.86 12.40 -12.50
N SER A 199 2.65 12.89 -12.28
CA SER A 199 1.96 13.75 -13.22
C SER A 199 1.11 14.77 -12.44
N ARG A 200 1.17 16.04 -12.84
CA ARG A 200 0.29 17.12 -12.33
C ARG A 200 0.29 17.30 -10.80
N GLY A 201 1.43 17.12 -10.14
CA GLY A 201 1.60 17.34 -8.69
C GLY A 201 1.07 16.23 -7.79
N ALA A 202 0.65 15.08 -8.35
CA ALA A 202 0.25 13.87 -7.64
C ALA A 202 1.21 12.71 -7.93
N ALA A 203 1.36 11.80 -6.97
CA ALA A 203 2.04 10.52 -7.16
C ALA A 203 1.06 9.51 -7.79
N ASN A 204 1.36 9.09 -9.00
CA ASN A 204 0.57 8.14 -9.76
C ASN A 204 1.18 6.74 -9.61
N LEU A 205 0.45 5.85 -8.95
CA LEU A 205 0.86 4.48 -8.72
C LEU A 205 0.30 3.61 -9.86
N TYR A 206 1.15 3.31 -10.83
CA TYR A 206 0.82 2.45 -11.95
C TYR A 206 1.02 0.99 -11.55
N ILE A 207 -0.08 0.26 -11.36
CA ILE A 207 -0.07 -1.15 -10.99
C ILE A 207 0.33 -1.97 -12.20
N MET A 208 1.43 -2.71 -12.10
CA MET A 208 1.91 -3.59 -13.17
C MET A 208 1.54 -5.04 -12.92
N SER A 209 1.45 -5.43 -11.65
CA SER A 209 1.12 -6.79 -11.24
C SER A 209 0.38 -6.79 -9.91
N ASP A 210 -0.57 -7.69 -9.73
CA ASP A 210 -1.23 -7.92 -8.45
C ASP A 210 -1.68 -9.36 -8.28
N ASN A 211 -1.87 -9.79 -7.03
CA ASN A 211 -2.55 -11.04 -6.72
C ASN A 211 -3.60 -10.86 -5.61
N ILE A 212 -4.12 -9.63 -5.43
CA ILE A 212 -5.02 -9.32 -4.32
C ILE A 212 -6.32 -10.13 -4.41
N THR A 213 -6.71 -10.73 -3.29
CA THR A 213 -8.00 -11.40 -3.08
C THR A 213 -8.63 -10.95 -1.76
N PHE A 214 -9.96 -10.90 -1.74
CA PHE A 214 -10.79 -10.58 -0.58
C PHE A 214 -11.54 -11.81 -0.07
N LYS A 215 -10.97 -13.00 -0.26
CA LYS A 215 -11.53 -14.29 0.14
C LYS A 215 -10.49 -15.10 0.88
N GLU A 216 -10.88 -15.62 2.05
CA GLU A 216 -10.02 -16.43 2.92
C GLU A 216 -9.48 -17.68 2.19
N ASP A 217 -10.36 -18.38 1.47
CA ASP A 217 -10.09 -19.69 0.87
C ASP A 217 -9.51 -19.64 -0.56
N LEU A 218 -9.44 -18.46 -1.18
CA LEU A 218 -8.93 -18.34 -2.56
C LEU A 218 -7.41 -18.24 -2.54
N ILE A 219 -6.73 -19.03 -3.36
CA ILE A 219 -5.29 -18.88 -3.58
C ILE A 219 -5.07 -17.68 -4.52
N PRO A 220 -4.30 -16.66 -4.11
CA PRO A 220 -3.89 -15.57 -4.99
C PRO A 220 -3.20 -16.06 -6.26
N GLU A 221 -3.74 -15.71 -7.43
CA GLU A 221 -3.06 -15.90 -8.71
C GLU A 221 -2.43 -14.58 -9.14
N LEU A 222 -1.19 -14.65 -9.62
CA LEU A 222 -0.46 -13.47 -10.11
C LEU A 222 -1.06 -13.01 -11.44
N TYR A 223 -1.52 -11.77 -11.47
CA TYR A 223 -1.99 -11.07 -12.65
C TYR A 223 -0.95 -10.05 -13.09
N ILE A 224 -0.60 -10.02 -14.38
CA ILE A 224 0.22 -8.96 -14.99
C ILE A 224 -0.71 -8.10 -15.84
N ASP A 225 -0.72 -6.80 -15.58
CA ASP A 225 -1.56 -5.82 -16.24
C ASP A 225 -0.91 -5.35 -17.55
N GLN A 226 -1.06 -6.15 -18.61
CA GLN A 226 -0.45 -5.90 -19.91
C GLN A 226 -0.91 -4.56 -20.52
N ASP A 227 -2.19 -4.23 -20.38
CA ASP A 227 -2.74 -2.97 -20.90
C ASP A 227 -2.12 -1.77 -20.18
N ASN A 228 -1.95 -1.84 -18.86
CA ASN A 228 -1.30 -0.77 -18.12
C ASN A 228 0.21 -0.69 -18.42
N LEU A 229 0.88 -1.81 -18.71
CA LEU A 229 2.28 -1.79 -19.19
C LEU A 229 2.42 -1.06 -20.52
N VAL A 230 1.50 -1.26 -21.47
CA VAL A 230 1.48 -0.51 -22.74
C VAL A 230 1.27 0.98 -22.50
N ILE A 231 0.38 1.35 -21.57
CA ILE A 231 0.15 2.76 -21.20
C ILE A 231 1.42 3.40 -20.62
N ILE A 232 2.11 2.68 -19.74
CA ILE A 232 3.38 3.12 -19.15
C ILE A 232 4.42 3.34 -20.24
N ASP A 233 4.57 2.37 -21.14
CA ASP A 233 5.52 2.43 -22.25
C ASP A 233 5.25 3.66 -23.15
N MET A 234 4.00 3.81 -23.62
CA MET A 234 3.61 4.96 -24.43
C MET A 234 3.76 6.30 -23.70
N GLY A 235 3.52 6.32 -22.38
CA GLY A 235 3.66 7.52 -21.56
C GLY A 235 5.11 7.95 -21.41
N ILE A 236 6.02 6.99 -21.29
CA ILE A 236 7.47 7.21 -21.26
C ILE A 236 7.98 7.67 -22.63
N GLU A 237 7.60 6.99 -23.72
CA GLU A 237 8.01 7.36 -25.08
C GLU A 237 7.57 8.78 -25.47
N ARG A 238 6.44 9.24 -24.93
CA ARG A 238 5.89 10.59 -25.14
C ARG A 238 6.38 11.63 -24.13
N GLU A 239 7.29 11.28 -23.22
CA GLU A 239 7.80 12.17 -22.17
C GLU A 239 6.69 12.74 -21.26
N LEU A 240 5.66 11.93 -20.98
CA LEU A 240 4.53 12.29 -20.12
C LEU A 240 4.57 11.61 -18.76
N LEU A 241 5.33 10.50 -18.63
CA LEU A 241 5.49 9.75 -17.39
C LEU A 241 6.97 9.66 -17.01
N PHE A 242 7.22 10.01 -15.75
CA PHE A 242 8.56 10.09 -15.19
C PHE A 242 8.64 9.14 -13.98
N PRO A 243 9.29 7.97 -14.11
CA PRO A 243 9.37 6.98 -13.03
C PRO A 243 10.30 7.45 -11.91
N ILE A 244 9.85 7.34 -10.66
CA ILE A 244 10.57 7.80 -9.47
C ILE A 244 11.07 6.61 -8.65
N SER A 245 10.14 5.74 -8.24
CA SER A 245 10.41 4.56 -7.41
C SER A 245 9.48 3.43 -7.83
N TRP A 246 9.80 2.20 -7.44
CA TRP A 246 8.80 1.14 -7.46
C TRP A 246 8.04 1.14 -6.13
N PHE A 247 6.86 0.53 -6.13
CA PHE A 247 6.08 0.34 -4.92
C PHE A 247 5.54 -1.08 -4.85
N ARG A 248 5.31 -1.55 -3.63
CA ARG A 248 4.48 -2.71 -3.35
C ARG A 248 3.59 -2.45 -2.14
N ILE A 249 2.33 -2.79 -2.27
CA ILE A 249 1.35 -2.69 -1.19
C ILE A 249 0.80 -4.08 -0.94
N ASP A 250 1.15 -4.67 0.20
CA ASP A 250 0.56 -5.90 0.73
C ASP A 250 -0.65 -5.53 1.59
N LEU A 251 -1.85 -6.05 1.25
CA LEU A 251 -3.10 -5.64 1.88
C LEU A 251 -3.53 -6.52 3.06
N GLY A 252 -4.23 -5.88 4.00
CA GLY A 252 -4.89 -6.53 5.13
C GLY A 252 -3.90 -6.94 6.24
N ILE A 253 -4.42 -7.42 7.36
CA ILE A 253 -3.59 -7.74 8.54
C ILE A 253 -2.56 -8.85 8.26
N LYS A 254 -2.83 -9.71 7.27
CA LYS A 254 -1.91 -10.75 6.81
C LYS A 254 -0.67 -10.20 6.13
N SER A 255 -0.63 -8.93 5.75
CA SER A 255 0.58 -8.32 5.22
C SER A 255 1.74 -8.31 6.22
N LEU A 256 1.46 -8.41 7.53
CA LEU A 256 2.49 -8.55 8.55
C LEU A 256 3.33 -9.83 8.37
N GLU A 257 2.77 -10.86 7.74
CA GLU A 257 3.46 -12.11 7.42
C GLU A 257 4.61 -11.92 6.40
N THR A 258 4.63 -10.77 5.71
CA THR A 258 5.67 -10.42 4.72
C THR A 258 6.88 -9.71 5.32
N LEU A 259 6.85 -9.42 6.63
CA LEU A 259 7.96 -8.79 7.33
C LEU A 259 9.10 -9.81 7.54
N ASP A 260 10.35 -9.40 7.30
CA ASP A 260 11.52 -10.30 7.27
C ASP A 260 11.72 -11.12 8.56
N LEU A 261 11.30 -10.58 9.71
CA LEU A 261 11.40 -11.25 11.01
C LEU A 261 10.09 -11.87 11.50
N TRP A 262 9.06 -11.97 10.65
CA TRP A 262 7.73 -12.46 11.05
C TRP A 262 7.78 -13.81 11.77
N ASP A 263 8.51 -14.78 11.20
CA ASP A 263 8.65 -16.14 11.77
C ASP A 263 9.32 -16.15 13.16
N LYS A 264 9.99 -15.07 13.55
CA LYS A 264 10.62 -14.93 14.86
C LYS A 264 9.73 -14.21 15.88
N ILE A 265 8.71 -13.49 15.41
CA ILE A 265 7.89 -12.62 16.26
C ILE A 265 6.42 -13.04 16.36
N ASN A 266 5.93 -13.84 15.42
CA ASN A 266 4.52 -14.23 15.30
C ASN A 266 3.97 -14.92 16.56
N ASP A 267 4.79 -15.69 17.26
CA ASP A 267 4.43 -16.40 18.49
C ASP A 267 4.56 -15.52 19.76
N ASN A 268 4.92 -14.23 19.62
CA ASN A 268 5.07 -13.35 20.78
C ASN A 268 3.71 -13.07 21.46
N PRO A 269 3.56 -13.35 22.77
CA PRO A 269 2.26 -13.22 23.44
C PRO A 269 1.70 -11.79 23.45
N LYS A 270 2.55 -10.77 23.50
CA LYS A 270 2.11 -9.37 23.47
C LYS A 270 1.58 -8.98 22.10
N LEU A 271 2.25 -9.45 21.04
CA LEU A 271 1.83 -9.23 19.66
C LEU A 271 0.49 -9.92 19.39
N ILE A 272 0.38 -11.21 19.72
CA ILE A 272 -0.87 -11.99 19.58
C ILE A 272 -2.02 -11.25 20.27
N LYS A 273 -1.83 -10.82 21.52
CA LYS A 273 -2.86 -10.10 22.27
C LYS A 273 -3.28 -8.80 21.58
N ALA A 274 -2.34 -8.03 21.01
CA ALA A 274 -2.66 -6.81 20.28
C ALA A 274 -3.48 -7.10 19.00
N LEU A 275 -3.11 -8.16 18.27
CA LEU A 275 -3.85 -8.62 17.08
C LEU A 275 -5.26 -9.13 17.44
N GLU A 276 -5.43 -9.80 18.58
CA GLU A 276 -6.76 -10.19 19.09
C GLU A 276 -7.64 -8.98 19.42
N TYR A 277 -7.08 -7.94 20.04
CA TYR A 277 -7.82 -6.70 20.28
C TYR A 277 -8.24 -6.04 18.97
N TYR A 278 -7.35 -6.02 17.98
CA TYR A 278 -7.64 -5.50 16.67
C TYR A 278 -8.76 -6.29 15.96
N GLU A 279 -8.73 -7.62 16.00
CA GLU A 279 -9.81 -8.44 15.45
C GLU A 279 -11.16 -8.14 16.12
N ARG A 280 -11.20 -7.94 17.44
CA ARG A 280 -12.43 -7.54 18.14
C ARG A 280 -12.94 -6.18 17.69
N TYR A 281 -12.04 -5.22 17.50
CA TYR A 281 -12.38 -3.90 16.98
C TYR A 281 -12.99 -3.99 15.58
N ILE A 282 -12.37 -4.76 14.67
CA ILE A 282 -12.89 -5.03 13.32
C ILE A 282 -14.26 -5.71 13.36
N LEU A 283 -14.41 -6.75 14.19
CA LEU A 283 -15.69 -7.44 14.35
C LEU A 283 -16.79 -6.51 14.85
N GLY A 284 -16.48 -5.59 15.78
CA GLY A 284 -17.44 -4.58 16.25
C GLY A 284 -17.93 -3.66 15.13
N LEU A 285 -17.02 -3.22 14.25
CA LEU A 285 -17.38 -2.42 13.08
C LEU A 285 -18.26 -3.20 12.10
N ILE A 286 -17.90 -4.46 11.81
CA ILE A 286 -18.68 -5.32 10.93
C ILE A 286 -20.08 -5.60 11.51
N GLN A 287 -20.17 -5.91 12.81
CA GLN A 287 -21.45 -6.08 13.48
C GLN A 287 -22.32 -4.82 13.38
N LYS A 288 -21.73 -3.63 13.56
CA LYS A 288 -22.45 -2.36 13.42
C LYS A 288 -23.02 -2.17 12.01
N LYS A 289 -22.27 -2.52 10.95
CA LYS A 289 -22.77 -2.53 9.56
C LYS A 289 -24.01 -3.42 9.42
N PHE A 290 -23.93 -4.67 9.87
CA PHE A 290 -25.02 -5.62 9.71
C PHE A 290 -26.22 -5.34 10.62
N LYS A 291 -26.03 -4.81 11.83
CA LYS A 291 -27.14 -4.37 12.70
C LYS A 291 -27.96 -3.27 12.04
N VAL A 292 -27.31 -2.28 11.41
CA VAL A 292 -28.02 -1.23 10.64
C VAL A 292 -28.81 -1.85 9.49
N MET A 293 -28.25 -2.82 8.75
CA MET A 293 -28.97 -3.50 7.67
C MET A 293 -30.15 -4.35 8.18
N ALA A 294 -30.01 -5.03 9.32
CA ALA A 294 -31.06 -5.83 9.94
C ALA A 294 -32.21 -4.97 10.49
N SER A 295 -31.91 -3.77 11.01
CA SER A 295 -32.93 -2.83 11.49
C SER A 295 -33.89 -2.33 10.39
N VAL A 296 -33.45 -2.38 9.12
CA VAL A 296 -34.29 -2.08 7.95
C VAL A 296 -35.20 -3.28 7.58
N ILE A 297 -34.88 -4.49 8.06
CA ILE A 297 -35.58 -5.75 7.75
C ILE A 297 -36.44 -6.25 8.95
N GLY A 298 -36.44 -5.53 10.08
CA GLY A 298 -37.44 -5.74 11.15
C GLY A 298 -37.19 -6.95 12.04
N THR A 299 -35.94 -7.37 12.25
CA THR A 299 -35.60 -8.40 13.25
C THR A 299 -34.38 -8.02 14.07
N ASP A 300 -34.56 -8.05 15.39
CA ASP A 300 -33.55 -7.74 16.39
C ASP A 300 -32.62 -8.95 16.59
N VAL A 301 -31.44 -8.92 15.98
CA VAL A 301 -30.43 -10.00 16.01
C VAL A 301 -29.38 -9.76 17.12
N GLY A 302 -29.76 -9.00 18.16
CA GLY A 302 -28.83 -8.50 19.17
C GLY A 302 -28.21 -9.55 20.07
N ASP A 303 -28.99 -10.53 20.55
CA ASP A 303 -28.59 -11.30 21.74
C ASP A 303 -28.06 -12.72 21.46
N ASN A 304 -28.34 -13.28 20.27
CA ASN A 304 -27.91 -14.65 19.94
C ASN A 304 -26.59 -14.73 19.15
N PHE A 305 -26.11 -13.63 18.56
CA PHE A 305 -24.91 -13.65 17.71
C PHE A 305 -23.61 -13.68 18.52
N ASP A 306 -23.57 -12.96 19.65
CA ASP A 306 -22.38 -12.87 20.50
C ASP A 306 -22.12 -14.15 21.31
N ASN A 307 -23.06 -15.09 21.35
CA ASN A 307 -22.88 -16.41 21.98
C ASN A 307 -22.40 -17.50 20.99
N LEU A 308 -22.36 -17.20 19.69
CA LEU A 308 -21.89 -18.15 18.67
C LEU A 308 -20.37 -18.27 18.66
N ASN A 309 -19.87 -19.46 18.34
CA ASN A 309 -18.44 -19.67 18.14
C ASN A 309 -17.95 -19.01 16.82
N PRO A 310 -16.63 -18.83 16.60
CA PRO A 310 -16.13 -18.12 15.43
C PRO A 310 -16.52 -18.70 14.07
N MET A 311 -16.80 -20.00 14.00
CA MET A 311 -17.26 -20.68 12.78
C MET A 311 -18.73 -20.40 12.53
N GLU A 312 -19.56 -20.50 13.56
CA GLU A 312 -20.99 -20.20 13.53
C GLU A 312 -21.25 -18.72 13.24
N ARG A 313 -20.46 -17.80 13.82
CA ARG A 313 -20.52 -16.37 13.48
C ARG A 313 -20.20 -16.13 12.01
N ARG A 314 -19.18 -16.81 11.47
CA ARG A 314 -18.81 -16.71 10.05
C ARG A 314 -19.92 -17.23 9.14
N GLN A 315 -20.52 -18.37 9.49
CA GLN A 315 -21.63 -18.94 8.72
C GLN A 315 -22.87 -18.05 8.79
N ALA A 316 -23.24 -17.58 9.97
CA ALA A 316 -24.37 -16.67 10.17
C ALA A 316 -24.21 -15.35 9.39
N LEU A 317 -23.01 -14.77 9.34
CA LEU A 317 -22.73 -13.57 8.53
C LEU A 317 -22.84 -13.86 7.02
N ARG A 318 -22.34 -15.02 6.55
CA ARG A 318 -22.49 -15.44 5.13
C ARG A 318 -23.96 -15.64 4.77
N ASP A 319 -24.73 -16.28 5.62
CA ASP A 319 -26.15 -16.57 5.41
C ASP A 319 -26.98 -15.28 5.41
N MET A 320 -26.71 -14.35 6.33
CA MET A 320 -27.32 -13.02 6.32
C MET A 320 -26.99 -12.25 5.03
N ALA A 321 -25.72 -12.25 4.60
CA ALA A 321 -25.32 -11.59 3.36
C ALA A 321 -26.03 -12.19 2.13
N GLN A 322 -26.23 -13.51 2.09
CA GLN A 322 -26.96 -14.19 1.02
C GLN A 322 -28.46 -13.87 1.05
N ALA A 323 -29.08 -13.88 2.24
CA ALA A 323 -30.49 -13.56 2.41
C ALA A 323 -30.78 -12.11 1.99
N ILE A 324 -29.93 -11.16 2.41
CA ILE A 324 -30.03 -9.75 2.01
C ILE A 324 -29.91 -9.59 0.49
N ARG A 325 -28.97 -10.29 -0.17
CA ARG A 325 -28.84 -10.25 -1.64
C ARG A 325 -30.11 -10.73 -2.35
N LYS A 326 -30.65 -11.88 -1.95
CA LYS A 326 -31.89 -12.42 -2.53
C LYS A 326 -33.07 -11.47 -2.35
N LEU A 327 -33.25 -10.93 -1.14
CA LEU A 327 -34.31 -9.97 -0.86
C LEU A 327 -34.12 -8.66 -1.65
N THR A 328 -32.89 -8.20 -1.83
CA THR A 328 -32.61 -6.99 -2.63
C THR A 328 -32.90 -7.20 -4.11
N GLU A 329 -32.62 -8.40 -4.65
CA GLU A 329 -32.95 -8.77 -6.03
C GLU A 329 -34.47 -8.93 -6.26
N GLU A 330 -35.21 -9.41 -5.26
CA GLU A 330 -36.67 -9.56 -5.34
C GLU A 330 -37.41 -8.22 -5.22
N TYR A 331 -36.99 -7.32 -4.32
CA TYR A 331 -37.72 -6.09 -4.01
C TYR A 331 -37.27 -4.84 -4.79
N LYS A 332 -36.20 -4.92 -5.60
CA LYS A 332 -35.76 -3.82 -6.50
C LYS A 332 -36.11 -4.04 -7.98
N LYS A 333 -37.09 -4.89 -8.29
CA LYS A 333 -37.71 -4.95 -9.63
C LYS A 333 -38.85 -3.96 -9.78
#